data_AF-A0AAJ1N484-F1
#
_entry.id   AF-A0AAJ1N484-F1
#
_cell.length_a   1.000
_cell.length_b   1.000
_cell.length_c   1.000
_cell.angle_alpha   90.00
_cell.angle_beta   90.00
_cell.angle_gamma   90.00
#
_symmetry.space_group_name_H-M   'P 1'
#
loop_
_entity.id
_entity.type
_entity.pdbx_description
1 polymer ?
#
loop_
_entity_poly.entity_id
_entity_poly.type
_entity_poly.pdbx_seq_one_letter_code
_entity_poly.pdbx_strand_id
1 'polypeptide(L)'
;MITQEASSKFLGFLYQIERVLYRIFSSEHSSAVFSVETADDVVEEITYSNGELHVIFEQDKHSIALNSQPYQDSNKNFWHTLHIWLSTINDYKNKYEKITYCLVTNKSVGKKTLAKKISIAENDEDIIKAIKELKNQAETISGKTKEIAEKVINYPEDDLKYLIKCIVLLDNDGTTSGESLKQATINLFHLTSECNEHANYLYQTLIGFIVDKCQTSWRKKEPVLLTKDPIFKLLENEIYKIKRRKFTEQPFFKTSFQEYLNNDNNSKNHIFIEQLQSIGHNTDACNLALKYCPLPLK
;
A
#
# COMPACT_ATOMS: atom_id res chain seq x y z
N MET A 1 4.43 30.24 -5.17
CA MET A 1 3.15 30.07 -4.44
C MET A 1 2.53 28.77 -4.93
N ILE A 2 2.40 27.75 -4.08
CA ILE A 2 1.76 26.48 -4.45
C ILE A 2 0.25 26.69 -4.38
N THR A 3 -0.49 26.33 -5.43
CA THR A 3 -1.96 26.37 -5.41
C THR A 3 -2.48 25.29 -4.47
N GLN A 4 -2.95 25.69 -3.29
CA GLN A 4 -3.33 24.80 -2.19
C GLN A 4 -4.40 23.78 -2.59
N GLU A 5 -5.32 24.13 -3.50
CA GLU A 5 -6.37 23.22 -3.95
C GLU A 5 -5.85 22.08 -4.85
N ALA A 6 -5.03 22.42 -5.86
CA ALA A 6 -4.51 21.41 -6.79
C ALA A 6 -3.56 20.45 -6.08
N SER A 7 -2.70 20.96 -5.19
CA SER A 7 -1.79 20.13 -4.40
C SER A 7 -2.55 19.20 -3.44
N SER A 8 -3.62 19.69 -2.80
CA SER A 8 -4.41 18.88 -1.87
C SER A 8 -5.19 17.77 -2.58
N LYS A 9 -5.78 18.08 -3.74
CA LYS A 9 -6.45 17.06 -4.58
C LYS A 9 -5.47 16.01 -5.08
N PHE A 10 -4.31 16.44 -5.59
CA PHE A 10 -3.28 15.51 -6.07
C PHE A 10 -2.78 14.60 -4.96
N LEU A 11 -2.55 15.12 -3.75
CA LEU A 11 -2.18 14.30 -2.60
C LEU A 11 -3.28 13.32 -2.20
N GLY A 12 -4.56 13.71 -2.31
CA GLY A 12 -5.70 12.80 -2.10
C GLY A 12 -5.67 11.61 -3.06
N PHE A 13 -5.54 11.87 -4.38
CA PHE A 13 -5.44 10.81 -5.39
C PHE A 13 -4.18 9.95 -5.21
N LEU A 14 -3.05 10.57 -4.89
CA LEU A 14 -1.82 9.81 -4.63
C LEU A 14 -2.00 8.88 -3.43
N TYR A 15 -2.64 9.36 -2.36
CA TYR A 15 -2.91 8.56 -1.17
C TYR A 15 -3.73 7.30 -1.50
N GLN A 16 -4.73 7.40 -2.37
CA GLN A 16 -5.49 6.22 -2.84
C GLN A 16 -4.62 5.22 -3.60
N ILE A 17 -3.67 5.72 -4.41
CA ILE A 17 -2.70 4.86 -5.11
C ILE A 17 -1.74 4.18 -4.12
N GLU A 18 -1.35 4.87 -3.05
CA GLU A 18 -0.54 4.26 -1.98
C GLU A 18 -1.36 3.23 -1.19
N ARG A 19 -2.64 3.51 -0.92
CA ARG A 19 -3.58 2.61 -0.25
C ARG A 19 -3.82 1.33 -1.04
N VAL A 20 -4.05 1.42 -2.35
CA VAL A 20 -4.24 0.23 -3.18
C VAL A 20 -2.97 -0.63 -3.24
N LEU A 21 -1.77 -0.02 -3.28
CA LEU A 21 -0.51 -0.79 -3.23
C LEU A 21 -0.38 -1.52 -1.90
N TYR A 22 -0.67 -0.84 -0.78
CA TYR A 22 -0.69 -1.46 0.54
C TYR A 22 -1.66 -2.65 0.58
N ARG A 23 -2.89 -2.46 0.10
CA ARG A 23 -3.93 -3.50 0.02
C ARG A 23 -3.50 -4.72 -0.80
N ILE A 24 -2.86 -4.49 -1.95
CA ILE A 24 -2.35 -5.56 -2.82
C ILE A 24 -1.36 -6.45 -2.08
N PHE A 25 -0.48 -5.87 -1.25
CA PHE A 25 0.52 -6.61 -0.50
C PHE A 25 -0.01 -7.17 0.83
N SER A 26 -0.95 -6.48 1.50
CA SER A 26 -1.48 -6.90 2.80
C SER A 26 -2.59 -7.94 2.68
N SER A 27 -3.23 -8.03 1.52
CA SER A 27 -4.29 -9.01 1.27
C SER A 27 -3.71 -10.43 1.26
N GLU A 28 -4.39 -11.36 1.92
CA GLU A 28 -4.00 -12.77 1.99
C GLU A 28 -4.62 -13.60 0.86
N HIS A 29 -5.50 -13.02 0.05
CA HIS A 29 -6.27 -13.73 -0.97
C HIS A 29 -5.68 -13.58 -2.38
N SER A 30 -5.30 -14.66 -3.04
CA SER A 30 -4.77 -14.61 -4.41
C SER A 30 -5.82 -14.24 -5.46
N SER A 31 -7.10 -14.49 -5.17
CA SER A 31 -8.25 -14.12 -6.02
C SER A 31 -8.62 -12.64 -5.94
N ALA A 32 -7.97 -11.86 -5.07
CA ALA A 32 -8.31 -10.45 -4.88
C ALA A 32 -8.07 -9.61 -6.14
N VAL A 33 -9.07 -8.85 -6.53
CA VAL A 33 -9.03 -7.83 -7.60
C VAL A 33 -9.20 -6.47 -6.95
N PHE A 34 -8.32 -5.54 -7.30
CA PHE A 34 -8.28 -4.21 -6.72
C PHE A 34 -8.63 -3.16 -7.76
N SER A 35 -9.42 -2.18 -7.36
CA SER A 35 -9.83 -1.06 -8.22
C SER A 35 -9.57 0.27 -7.55
N VAL A 36 -9.32 1.31 -8.35
CA VAL A 36 -9.06 2.67 -7.88
C VAL A 36 -10.02 3.62 -8.58
N GLU A 37 -10.67 4.49 -7.81
CA GLU A 37 -11.65 5.48 -8.31
C GLU A 37 -12.76 4.82 -9.13
N THR A 38 -13.45 3.85 -8.51
CA THR A 38 -14.55 3.09 -9.13
C THR A 38 -15.83 3.22 -8.30
N ALA A 39 -16.25 2.16 -7.62
CA ALA A 39 -17.39 2.18 -6.70
C ALA A 39 -17.09 2.95 -5.40
N ASP A 40 -15.81 3.02 -5.03
CA ASP A 40 -15.27 3.91 -3.99
C ASP A 40 -13.82 4.30 -4.39
N ASP A 41 -13.14 5.04 -3.51
CA ASP A 41 -11.76 5.51 -3.72
C ASP A 41 -10.80 4.32 -4.00
N VAL A 42 -10.87 3.27 -3.19
CA VAL A 42 -10.20 1.97 -3.41
C VAL A 42 -11.19 0.83 -3.14
N VAL A 43 -11.20 -0.19 -3.98
CA VAL A 43 -12.08 -1.37 -3.82
C VAL A 43 -11.26 -2.64 -3.90
N GLU A 44 -11.49 -3.58 -2.98
CA GLU A 44 -10.93 -4.94 -3.00
C GLU A 44 -12.11 -5.94 -3.11
N GLU A 45 -12.20 -6.65 -4.22
CA GLU A 45 -13.16 -7.74 -4.43
C GLU A 45 -12.44 -9.09 -4.33
N ILE A 46 -12.96 -9.99 -3.49
CA ILE A 46 -12.40 -11.31 -3.22
C ILE A 46 -13.45 -12.37 -3.58
N THR A 47 -13.05 -13.35 -4.38
CA THR A 47 -13.82 -14.57 -4.58
C THR A 47 -13.23 -15.70 -3.75
N TYR A 48 -13.97 -16.21 -2.79
CA TYR A 48 -13.58 -17.35 -1.97
C TYR A 48 -13.71 -18.66 -2.74
N SER A 49 -13.06 -19.72 -2.26
CA SER A 49 -13.07 -21.05 -2.91
C SER A 49 -14.45 -21.70 -2.97
N ASN A 50 -15.36 -21.32 -2.07
CA ASN A 50 -16.77 -21.74 -2.06
C ASN A 50 -17.65 -20.92 -3.03
N GLY A 51 -17.07 -19.94 -3.74
CA GLY A 51 -17.78 -19.05 -4.66
C GLY A 51 -18.35 -17.78 -4.02
N GLU A 52 -18.27 -17.65 -2.69
CA GLU A 52 -18.72 -16.43 -2.00
C GLU A 52 -17.87 -15.22 -2.41
N LEU A 53 -18.53 -14.08 -2.59
CA LEU A 53 -17.97 -12.80 -2.94
C LEU A 53 -17.95 -11.89 -1.72
N HIS A 54 -16.77 -11.34 -1.44
CA HIS A 54 -16.58 -10.31 -0.44
C HIS A 54 -16.01 -9.07 -1.08
N VAL A 55 -16.60 -7.92 -0.76
CA VAL A 55 -16.10 -6.63 -1.18
C VAL A 55 -15.71 -5.78 0.02
N ILE A 56 -14.60 -5.05 -0.16
CA ILE A 56 -14.14 -4.03 0.78
C ILE A 56 -14.08 -2.72 0.01
N PHE A 57 -14.83 -1.73 0.47
CA PHE A 57 -14.82 -0.37 -0.08
C PHE A 57 -14.04 0.53 0.85
N GLU A 58 -13.01 1.21 0.35
CA GLU A 58 -12.30 2.26 1.10
C GLU A 58 -12.71 3.63 0.61
N GLN A 59 -13.06 4.49 1.56
CA GLN A 59 -13.14 5.92 1.37
C GLN A 59 -11.91 6.56 2.02
N ASP A 60 -11.04 7.13 1.19
CA ASP A 60 -9.71 7.56 1.58
C ASP A 60 -9.66 9.07 1.80
N LYS A 61 -9.24 9.49 2.99
CA LYS A 61 -9.17 10.90 3.34
C LYS A 61 -7.78 11.26 3.87
N HIS A 62 -6.97 11.82 2.98
CA HIS A 62 -5.67 12.38 3.34
C HIS A 62 -5.81 13.83 3.85
N SER A 63 -5.18 14.14 4.98
CA SER A 63 -5.03 15.52 5.45
C SER A 63 -3.58 15.91 5.71
N ILE A 64 -3.24 17.12 5.28
CA ILE A 64 -1.96 17.79 5.57
C ILE A 64 -2.01 18.66 6.83
N ALA A 65 -3.19 19.05 7.31
CA ALA A 65 -3.30 19.93 8.45
C ALA A 65 -3.05 19.17 9.77
N LEU A 66 -2.26 19.77 10.67
CA LEU A 66 -1.84 19.15 11.93
C LEU A 66 -3.02 18.79 12.84
N ASN A 67 -4.03 19.68 12.92
CA ASN A 67 -5.15 19.55 13.85
C ASN A 67 -6.48 19.19 13.17
N SER A 68 -6.49 18.90 11.87
CA SER A 68 -7.72 18.49 11.18
C SER A 68 -7.85 16.97 11.23
N GLN A 69 -9.04 16.49 11.52
CA GLN A 69 -9.38 15.08 11.37
C GLN A 69 -10.53 14.98 10.35
N PRO A 70 -10.33 14.34 9.18
CA PRO A 70 -11.38 14.27 8.14
C PRO A 70 -12.74 13.71 8.61
N TYR A 71 -12.77 12.90 9.65
CA TYR A 71 -13.98 12.27 10.20
C TYR A 71 -14.51 12.94 11.47
N GLN A 72 -14.51 14.27 11.52
CA GLN A 72 -15.26 15.01 12.55
C GLN A 72 -16.77 14.80 12.38
N ASP A 73 -17.50 14.82 13.49
CA ASP A 73 -18.91 14.40 13.55
C ASP A 73 -19.85 15.23 12.67
N SER A 74 -19.52 16.50 12.38
CA SER A 74 -20.29 17.38 11.48
C SER A 74 -19.66 17.56 10.09
N ASN A 75 -18.63 16.78 9.75
CA ASN A 75 -17.92 16.93 8.48
C ASN A 75 -18.80 16.47 7.31
N LYS A 76 -18.94 17.32 6.28
CA LYS A 76 -19.72 17.01 5.08
C LYS A 76 -19.31 15.70 4.42
N ASN A 77 -18.01 15.43 4.33
CA ASN A 77 -17.49 14.25 3.65
C ASN A 77 -17.92 12.97 4.35
N PHE A 78 -17.89 12.95 5.69
CA PHE A 78 -18.34 11.80 6.47
C PHE A 78 -19.81 11.46 6.19
N TRP A 79 -20.71 12.44 6.29
CA TRP A 79 -22.13 12.24 6.02
C TRP A 79 -22.42 11.90 4.55
N HIS A 80 -21.67 12.49 3.62
CA HIS A 80 -21.81 12.19 2.21
C HIS A 80 -21.41 10.75 1.90
N THR A 81 -20.32 10.25 2.49
CA THR A 81 -19.90 8.86 2.36
C THR A 81 -20.96 7.91 2.91
N LEU A 82 -21.52 8.17 4.10
CA LEU A 82 -22.63 7.36 4.63
C LEU A 82 -23.85 7.35 3.69
N HIS A 83 -24.19 8.52 3.12
CA HIS A 83 -25.30 8.62 2.17
C HIS A 83 -25.07 7.80 0.90
N ILE A 84 -23.86 7.84 0.34
CA ILE A 84 -23.50 7.06 -0.86
C ILE A 84 -23.61 5.55 -0.56
N TRP A 85 -23.02 5.09 0.54
CA TRP A 85 -23.08 3.68 0.91
C TRP A 85 -24.51 3.21 1.17
N LEU A 86 -25.35 4.00 1.85
CA LEU A 86 -26.77 3.69 2.03
C LEU A 86 -27.54 3.66 0.70
N SER A 87 -27.24 4.58 -0.22
CA SER A 87 -27.93 4.65 -1.51
C SER A 87 -27.68 3.45 -2.43
N THR A 88 -26.59 2.72 -2.17
CA THR A 88 -26.16 1.56 -2.98
C THR A 88 -26.22 0.24 -2.20
N ILE A 89 -26.69 0.28 -0.95
CA ILE A 89 -26.59 -0.85 -0.02
C ILE A 89 -27.37 -2.07 -0.49
N ASN A 90 -28.55 -1.87 -1.08
CA ASN A 90 -29.40 -2.97 -1.54
C ASN A 90 -28.81 -3.65 -2.79
N ASP A 91 -28.22 -2.87 -3.69
CA ASP A 91 -27.55 -3.41 -4.87
C ASP A 91 -26.35 -4.27 -4.46
N TYR A 92 -25.56 -3.81 -3.49
CA TYR A 92 -24.42 -4.57 -3.01
C TYR A 92 -24.80 -5.78 -2.16
N LYS A 93 -25.84 -5.71 -1.33
CA LYS A 93 -26.35 -6.87 -0.57
C LYS A 93 -26.85 -8.00 -1.48
N ASN A 94 -27.30 -7.67 -2.69
CA ASN A 94 -27.68 -8.68 -3.68
C ASN A 94 -26.49 -9.27 -4.45
N LYS A 95 -25.35 -8.56 -4.48
CA LYS A 95 -24.15 -8.97 -5.23
C LYS A 95 -23.12 -9.69 -4.35
N TYR A 96 -22.97 -9.31 -3.09
CA TYR A 96 -21.91 -9.78 -2.21
C TYR A 96 -22.47 -10.37 -0.93
N GLU A 97 -21.92 -11.51 -0.52
CA GLU A 97 -22.25 -12.20 0.73
C GLU A 97 -21.66 -11.47 1.93
N LYS A 98 -20.52 -10.80 1.75
CA LYS A 98 -19.88 -9.97 2.77
C LYS A 98 -19.49 -8.62 2.20
N ILE A 99 -19.74 -7.58 2.99
CA ILE A 99 -19.40 -6.20 2.65
C ILE A 99 -18.67 -5.58 3.84
N THR A 100 -17.55 -4.92 3.58
CA THR A 100 -16.82 -4.11 4.57
C THR A 100 -16.67 -2.69 4.02
N TYR A 101 -17.07 -1.69 4.79
CA TYR A 101 -16.92 -0.28 4.45
C TYR A 101 -15.83 0.35 5.31
N CYS A 102 -14.73 0.77 4.71
CA CYS A 102 -13.55 1.31 5.38
C CYS A 102 -13.54 2.83 5.28
N LEU A 103 -13.61 3.51 6.43
CA LEU A 103 -13.26 4.91 6.54
C LEU A 103 -11.75 5.00 6.79
N VAL A 104 -10.98 5.51 5.83
CA VAL A 104 -9.52 5.53 5.91
C VAL A 104 -9.01 6.95 6.06
N THR A 105 -8.02 7.17 6.95
CA THR A 105 -7.38 8.47 7.14
C THR A 105 -5.94 8.33 7.65
N ASN A 106 -5.07 9.24 7.23
CA ASN A 106 -3.70 9.33 7.72
C ASN A 106 -3.59 9.97 9.12
N LYS A 107 -4.72 10.35 9.74
CA LYS A 107 -4.77 11.04 11.04
C LYS A 107 -5.39 10.15 12.12
N SER A 108 -4.93 10.29 13.37
CA SER A 108 -5.53 9.61 14.52
C SER A 108 -6.93 10.14 14.86
N VAL A 109 -7.93 9.27 14.88
CA VAL A 109 -9.32 9.64 15.15
C VAL A 109 -9.64 9.48 16.63
N GLY A 110 -10.17 10.55 17.24
CA GLY A 110 -10.46 10.57 18.67
C GLY A 110 -11.51 9.53 19.09
N LYS A 111 -11.30 8.90 20.26
CA LYS A 111 -12.17 7.85 20.81
C LYS A 111 -13.63 8.23 20.99
N LYS A 112 -13.92 9.53 21.14
CA LYS A 112 -15.28 10.05 21.37
C LYS A 112 -16.04 10.41 20.10
N THR A 113 -15.37 10.39 18.94
CA THR A 113 -15.99 10.71 17.64
C THR A 113 -17.00 9.66 17.24
N LEU A 114 -18.00 10.08 16.46
CA LEU A 114 -19.05 9.23 15.93
C LEU A 114 -18.48 8.14 15.02
N ALA A 115 -17.52 8.48 14.14
CA ALA A 115 -16.86 7.51 13.27
C ALA A 115 -16.19 6.37 14.07
N LYS A 116 -15.51 6.70 15.19
CA LYS A 116 -14.89 5.66 16.04
C LYS A 116 -15.94 4.82 16.74
N LYS A 117 -17.01 5.43 17.25
CA LYS A 117 -18.09 4.71 17.93
C LYS A 117 -18.85 3.76 17.01
N ILE A 118 -19.12 4.17 15.77
CA ILE A 118 -19.69 3.32 14.73
C ILE A 118 -18.76 2.13 14.46
N SER A 119 -17.47 2.37 14.27
CA SER A 119 -16.50 1.32 13.93
C SER A 119 -16.28 0.26 15.03
N ILE A 120 -16.55 0.58 16.30
CA ILE A 120 -16.38 -0.36 17.41
C ILE A 120 -17.70 -0.99 17.86
N ALA A 121 -18.81 -0.70 17.16
CA ALA A 121 -20.11 -1.25 17.48
C ALA A 121 -20.21 -2.69 16.94
N GLU A 122 -20.06 -3.68 17.84
CA GLU A 122 -20.01 -5.09 17.46
C GLU A 122 -21.33 -5.84 17.66
N ASN A 123 -22.07 -5.49 18.71
CA ASN A 123 -23.35 -6.13 19.07
C ASN A 123 -24.54 -5.19 18.83
N ASP A 124 -25.75 -5.76 18.85
CA ASP A 124 -26.98 -5.02 18.54
C ASP A 124 -27.22 -3.83 19.49
N GLU A 125 -26.85 -3.92 20.76
CA GLU A 125 -27.01 -2.82 21.72
C GLU A 125 -26.09 -1.65 21.37
N ASP A 126 -24.82 -1.93 21.06
CA ASP A 126 -23.85 -0.92 20.63
C ASP A 126 -24.24 -0.29 19.28
N ILE A 127 -24.75 -1.09 18.35
CA ILE A 127 -25.24 -0.60 17.04
C ILE A 127 -26.43 0.34 17.25
N ILE A 128 -27.41 -0.03 18.07
CA ILE A 128 -28.57 0.84 18.38
C ILE A 128 -28.11 2.13 19.04
N LYS A 129 -27.13 2.06 19.94
CA LYS A 129 -26.54 3.24 20.57
C LYS A 129 -25.85 4.14 19.54
N ALA A 130 -25.06 3.56 18.62
CA ALA A 130 -24.42 4.30 17.54
C ALA A 130 -25.45 4.97 16.62
N ILE A 131 -26.57 4.31 16.29
CA ILE A 131 -27.68 4.90 15.53
C ILE A 131 -28.30 6.09 16.28
N LYS A 132 -28.53 5.95 17.59
CA LYS A 132 -29.06 7.05 18.41
C LYS A 132 -28.13 8.24 18.41
N GLU A 133 -26.82 8.01 18.56
CA GLU A 133 -25.82 9.07 18.50
C GLU A 133 -25.72 9.70 17.10
N LEU A 134 -25.80 8.91 16.03
CA LEU A 134 -25.88 9.38 14.64
C LEU A 134 -27.10 10.31 14.46
N LYS A 135 -28.30 9.88 14.91
CA LYS A 135 -29.52 10.68 14.83
C LYS A 135 -29.41 11.98 15.63
N ASN A 136 -28.94 11.92 16.87
CA ASN A 136 -28.72 13.11 17.70
C ASN A 136 -27.72 14.08 17.04
N GLN A 137 -26.63 13.56 16.45
CA GLN A 137 -25.65 14.40 15.80
C GLN A 137 -26.26 15.12 14.59
N ALA A 138 -27.09 14.44 13.79
CA ALA A 138 -27.76 15.03 12.64
C ALA A 138 -28.61 16.26 13.02
N GLU A 139 -29.27 16.25 14.19
CA GLU A 139 -30.06 17.38 14.68
C GLU A 139 -29.22 18.64 14.97
N THR A 140 -27.94 18.45 15.34
CA THR A 140 -27.03 19.57 15.65
C THR A 140 -26.38 20.18 14.41
N ILE A 141 -26.41 19.48 13.27
CA ILE A 141 -25.73 19.93 12.06
C ILE A 141 -26.55 21.03 11.37
N SER A 142 -25.84 22.05 10.89
CA SER A 142 -26.41 23.18 10.15
C SER A 142 -25.77 23.34 8.76
N GLY A 143 -26.40 24.15 7.92
CA GLY A 143 -25.92 24.45 6.57
C GLY A 143 -26.05 23.26 5.60
N LYS A 144 -25.20 23.23 4.56
CA LYS A 144 -25.27 22.24 3.47
C LYS A 144 -25.12 20.79 3.93
N THR A 145 -24.46 20.54 5.05
CA THR A 145 -24.31 19.18 5.58
C THR A 145 -25.62 18.66 6.18
N LYS A 146 -26.52 19.56 6.64
CA LYS A 146 -27.79 19.18 7.26
C LYS A 146 -28.68 18.39 6.31
N GLU A 147 -28.82 18.84 5.08
CA GLU A 147 -29.62 18.14 4.06
C GLU A 147 -29.12 16.72 3.79
N ILE A 148 -27.81 16.51 3.86
CA ILE A 148 -27.20 15.18 3.68
C ILE A 148 -27.44 14.33 4.93
N ALA A 149 -27.25 14.91 6.11
CA ALA A 149 -27.48 14.21 7.37
C ALA A 149 -28.95 13.78 7.52
N GLU A 150 -29.90 14.64 7.15
CA GLU A 150 -31.34 14.33 7.10
C GLU A 150 -31.62 13.16 6.16
N LYS A 151 -31.02 13.14 4.96
CA LYS A 151 -31.14 12.00 4.05
C LYS A 151 -30.62 10.71 4.66
N VAL A 152 -29.49 10.75 5.38
CA VAL A 152 -28.90 9.57 6.04
C VAL A 152 -29.84 9.04 7.13
N ILE A 153 -30.32 9.88 8.04
CA ILE A 153 -31.15 9.43 9.16
C ILE A 153 -32.56 8.97 8.75
N ASN A 154 -33.01 9.33 7.54
CA ASN A 154 -34.29 8.92 6.97
C ASN A 154 -34.26 7.55 6.29
N TYR A 155 -33.10 6.90 6.16
CA TYR A 155 -33.04 5.51 5.71
C TYR A 155 -33.71 4.56 6.72
N PRO A 156 -34.25 3.42 6.27
CA PRO A 156 -34.79 2.39 7.15
C PRO A 156 -33.79 2.00 8.24
N GLU A 157 -34.28 1.74 9.45
CA GLU A 157 -33.41 1.42 10.58
C GLU A 157 -32.59 0.14 10.33
N ASP A 158 -33.14 -0.83 9.62
CA ASP A 158 -32.43 -2.07 9.27
C ASP A 158 -31.25 -1.82 8.31
N ASP A 159 -31.37 -0.85 7.40
CA ASP A 159 -30.27 -0.46 6.51
C ASP A 159 -29.19 0.30 7.29
N LEU A 160 -29.58 1.16 8.23
CA LEU A 160 -28.65 1.84 9.14
C LEU A 160 -27.90 0.83 10.02
N LYS A 161 -28.60 -0.15 10.58
CA LYS A 161 -28.01 -1.23 11.38
C LYS A 161 -27.02 -2.03 10.56
N TYR A 162 -27.41 -2.45 9.36
CA TYR A 162 -26.55 -3.22 8.47
C TYR A 162 -25.30 -2.44 8.09
N LEU A 163 -25.45 -1.17 7.69
CA LEU A 163 -24.31 -0.32 7.35
C LEU A 163 -23.34 -0.19 8.52
N ILE A 164 -23.82 0.19 9.71
CA ILE A 164 -22.97 0.41 10.89
C ILE A 164 -22.19 -0.86 11.23
N LYS A 165 -22.84 -2.03 11.17
CA LYS A 165 -22.18 -3.33 11.39
C LYS A 165 -21.04 -3.61 10.41
N CYS A 166 -21.11 -3.07 9.20
CA CYS A 166 -20.11 -3.26 8.15
C CYS A 166 -19.01 -2.19 8.14
N ILE A 167 -19.14 -1.10 8.92
CA ILE A 167 -18.16 0.00 8.91
C ILE A 167 -16.97 -0.32 9.81
N VAL A 168 -15.77 -0.11 9.26
CA VAL A 168 -14.49 -0.16 9.98
C VAL A 168 -13.76 1.17 9.77
N LEU A 169 -13.19 1.71 10.85
CA LEU A 169 -12.36 2.89 10.80
C LEU A 169 -10.88 2.49 10.83
N LEU A 170 -10.18 2.86 9.76
CA LEU A 170 -8.77 2.64 9.54
C LEU A 170 -8.02 3.97 9.67
N ASP A 171 -7.78 4.39 10.91
CA ASP A 171 -7.03 5.61 11.22
C ASP A 171 -5.52 5.37 11.30
N ASN A 172 -4.72 6.44 11.27
CA ASN A 172 -3.25 6.36 11.21
C ASN A 172 -2.75 5.52 10.03
N ASP A 173 -3.23 5.87 8.83
CA ASP A 173 -2.97 5.16 7.58
C ASP A 173 -3.58 3.77 7.47
N GLY A 174 -4.29 3.28 8.50
CA GLY A 174 -4.97 2.00 8.42
C GLY A 174 -4.02 0.82 8.23
N THR A 175 -2.78 0.94 8.72
CA THR A 175 -1.78 -0.12 8.64
C THR A 175 -1.86 -1.01 9.87
N THR A 176 -1.71 -2.32 9.68
CA THR A 176 -1.72 -3.28 10.80
C THR A 176 -0.54 -3.08 11.76
N SER A 177 0.60 -2.58 11.27
CA SER A 177 1.80 -2.36 12.08
C SER A 177 1.80 -1.04 12.86
N GLY A 178 0.89 -0.10 12.55
CA GLY A 178 0.92 1.27 13.08
C GLY A 178 2.06 2.14 12.52
N GLU A 179 2.77 1.65 11.52
CA GLU A 179 3.79 2.40 10.78
C GLU A 179 3.12 3.29 9.72
N SER A 180 3.85 4.29 9.23
CA SER A 180 3.38 5.07 8.06
C SER A 180 3.07 4.15 6.87
N LEU A 181 2.08 4.53 6.05
CA LEU A 181 1.61 3.72 4.91
C LEU A 181 2.74 3.15 4.05
N LYS A 182 3.68 4.02 3.67
CA LYS A 182 4.84 3.65 2.86
C LYS A 182 5.74 2.63 3.56
N GLN A 183 6.06 2.84 4.83
CA GLN A 183 6.94 1.94 5.57
C GLN A 183 6.28 0.58 5.81
N ALA A 184 4.99 0.57 6.17
CA ALA A 184 4.21 -0.65 6.30
C ALA A 184 4.18 -1.45 4.99
N THR A 185 4.00 -0.77 3.85
CA THR A 185 4.04 -1.40 2.52
C THR A 185 5.42 -1.98 2.20
N ILE A 186 6.49 -1.23 2.46
CA ILE A 186 7.87 -1.71 2.26
C ILE A 186 8.16 -2.96 3.09
N ASN A 187 7.66 -3.02 4.33
CA ASN A 187 7.85 -4.19 5.19
C ASN A 187 7.20 -5.45 4.59
N LEU A 188 6.09 -5.30 3.85
CA LEU A 188 5.41 -6.40 3.15
C LEU A 188 6.12 -6.85 1.87
N PHE A 189 7.13 -6.12 1.38
CA PHE A 189 7.97 -6.59 0.28
C PHE A 189 8.92 -7.73 0.71
N HIS A 190 9.07 -7.96 2.02
CA HIS A 190 9.95 -8.98 2.60
C HIS A 190 11.38 -8.93 2.03
N LEU A 191 11.93 -7.72 1.93
CA LEU A 191 13.26 -7.50 1.37
C LEU A 191 14.34 -8.14 2.26
N THR A 192 15.33 -8.77 1.62
CA THR A 192 16.55 -9.20 2.30
C THR A 192 17.41 -8.00 2.66
N SER A 193 18.30 -8.14 3.65
CA SER A 193 19.23 -7.07 4.09
C SER A 193 19.96 -6.39 2.93
N GLU A 194 20.37 -7.18 1.93
CA GLU A 194 21.03 -6.71 0.71
C GLU A 194 20.21 -5.72 -0.14
N CYS A 195 18.88 -5.81 -0.09
CA CYS A 195 17.96 -5.01 -0.90
C CYS A 195 17.34 -3.84 -0.13
N ASN A 196 17.55 -3.75 1.20
CA ASN A 196 16.94 -2.72 2.05
C ASN A 196 17.36 -1.30 1.63
N GLU A 197 18.60 -1.13 1.16
CA GLU A 197 19.13 0.13 0.64
C GLU A 197 18.29 0.66 -0.55
N HIS A 198 17.63 -0.25 -1.27
CA HIS A 198 16.83 0.02 -2.46
C HIS A 198 15.32 0.01 -2.19
N ALA A 199 14.88 -0.11 -0.94
CA ALA A 199 13.46 -0.22 -0.59
C ALA A 199 12.61 0.95 -1.13
N ASN A 200 13.12 2.17 -1.01
CA ASN A 200 12.46 3.37 -1.53
C ASN A 200 12.32 3.34 -3.06
N TYR A 201 13.35 2.87 -3.76
CA TYR A 201 13.34 2.74 -5.21
C TYR A 201 12.32 1.69 -5.67
N LEU A 202 12.26 0.55 -4.98
CA LEU A 202 11.29 -0.51 -5.26
C LEU A 202 9.86 0.00 -5.04
N TYR A 203 9.59 0.66 -3.90
CA TYR A 203 8.28 1.27 -3.62
C TYR A 203 7.85 2.25 -4.73
N GLN A 204 8.73 3.18 -5.11
CA GLN A 204 8.44 4.16 -6.17
C GLN A 204 8.23 3.49 -7.55
N THR A 205 8.94 2.40 -7.82
CA THR A 205 8.77 1.63 -9.07
C THR A 205 7.38 1.00 -9.13
N LEU A 206 6.91 0.41 -8.03
CA LEU A 206 5.57 -0.20 -7.97
C LEU A 206 4.47 0.86 -8.00
N ILE A 207 4.62 1.97 -7.29
CA ILE A 207 3.70 3.11 -7.39
C ILE A 207 3.65 3.64 -8.82
N GLY A 208 4.80 3.83 -9.47
CA GLY A 208 4.87 4.30 -10.85
C GLY A 208 4.15 3.36 -11.82
N PHE A 209 4.26 2.04 -11.62
CA PHE A 209 3.52 1.05 -12.39
C PHE A 209 2.00 1.19 -12.22
N ILE A 210 1.51 1.36 -10.99
CA ILE A 210 0.08 1.56 -10.73
C ILE A 210 -0.41 2.87 -11.35
N VAL A 211 0.36 3.96 -11.22
CA VAL A 211 0.03 5.25 -11.84
C VAL A 211 -0.12 5.11 -13.36
N ASP A 212 0.78 4.39 -14.03
CA ASP A 212 0.70 4.14 -15.47
C ASP A 212 -0.55 3.35 -15.86
N LYS A 213 -0.93 2.33 -15.05
CA LYS A 213 -2.18 1.59 -15.22
C LYS A 213 -3.41 2.47 -15.06
N CYS A 214 -3.42 3.33 -14.04
CA CYS A 214 -4.50 4.29 -13.82
C CYS A 214 -4.62 5.24 -15.02
N GLN A 215 -3.53 5.87 -15.44
CA GLN A 215 -3.53 6.78 -16.58
C GLN A 215 -3.99 6.11 -17.87
N THR A 216 -3.53 4.89 -18.14
CA THR A 216 -3.92 4.14 -19.34
C THR A 216 -5.42 3.87 -19.38
N SER A 217 -6.00 3.45 -18.25
CA SER A 217 -7.43 3.11 -18.16
C SER A 217 -8.29 4.37 -18.19
N TRP A 218 -7.94 5.39 -17.41
CA TRP A 218 -8.71 6.64 -17.32
C TRP A 218 -8.70 7.43 -18.64
N ARG A 219 -7.61 7.40 -19.42
CA ARG A 219 -7.58 7.99 -20.77
C ARG A 219 -8.61 7.35 -21.71
N LYS A 220 -8.92 6.07 -21.49
CA LYS A 220 -9.95 5.32 -22.23
C LYS A 220 -11.32 5.38 -21.57
N LYS A 221 -11.45 6.03 -20.40
CA LYS A 221 -12.64 6.03 -19.54
C LYS A 221 -13.05 4.62 -19.10
N GLU A 222 -12.06 3.76 -18.86
CA GLU A 222 -12.23 2.40 -18.37
C GLU A 222 -11.91 2.33 -16.87
N PRO A 223 -12.54 1.40 -16.11
CA PRO A 223 -12.18 1.17 -14.72
C PRO A 223 -10.76 0.61 -14.62
N VAL A 224 -10.07 0.96 -13.54
CA VAL A 224 -8.75 0.41 -13.22
C VAL A 224 -8.96 -0.91 -12.50
N LEU A 225 -8.44 -2.01 -13.07
CA LEU A 225 -8.44 -3.33 -12.43
C LEU A 225 -7.00 -3.79 -12.26
N LEU A 226 -6.64 -4.12 -11.02
CA LEU A 226 -5.31 -4.57 -10.62
C LEU A 226 -5.41 -5.94 -9.97
N THR A 227 -4.42 -6.78 -10.23
CA THR A 227 -4.23 -8.08 -9.57
C THR A 227 -2.82 -8.15 -9.00
N LYS A 228 -2.55 -9.12 -8.13
CA LYS A 228 -1.25 -9.27 -7.48
C LYS A 228 -0.13 -9.61 -8.45
N ASP A 229 -0.35 -10.58 -9.34
CA ASP A 229 0.71 -11.19 -10.17
C ASP A 229 1.60 -10.19 -10.93
N PRO A 230 1.07 -9.19 -11.66
CA PRO A 230 1.93 -8.26 -12.40
C PRO A 230 2.84 -7.42 -11.49
N ILE A 231 2.35 -7.06 -10.30
CA ILE A 231 3.06 -6.21 -9.34
C ILE A 231 4.13 -7.01 -8.60
N PHE A 232 3.80 -8.22 -8.15
CA PHE A 232 4.75 -9.12 -7.51
C PHE A 232 5.87 -9.51 -8.49
N LYS A 233 5.52 -9.84 -9.73
CA LYS A 233 6.50 -10.12 -10.79
C LYS A 233 7.41 -8.91 -11.07
N LEU A 234 6.88 -7.69 -11.03
CA LEU A 234 7.69 -6.48 -11.17
C LEU A 234 8.68 -6.33 -10.01
N LEU A 235 8.20 -6.50 -8.76
CA LEU A 235 9.04 -6.45 -7.57
C LEU A 235 10.18 -7.48 -7.63
N GLU A 236 9.86 -8.74 -7.93
CA GLU A 236 10.83 -9.83 -8.05
C GLU A 236 11.89 -9.54 -9.11
N ASN A 237 11.48 -9.04 -10.28
CA ASN A 237 12.40 -8.69 -11.36
C ASN A 237 13.36 -7.57 -10.96
N GLU A 238 12.88 -6.54 -10.26
CA GLU A 238 13.74 -5.45 -9.79
C GLU A 238 14.70 -5.92 -8.69
N ILE A 239 14.25 -6.76 -7.76
CA ILE A 239 15.12 -7.40 -6.76
C ILE A 239 16.22 -8.22 -7.46
N TYR A 240 15.86 -9.01 -8.47
CA TYR A 240 16.82 -9.81 -9.22
C TYR A 240 17.85 -8.94 -9.95
N LYS A 241 17.42 -7.83 -10.57
CA LYS A 241 18.33 -6.85 -11.21
C LYS A 241 19.30 -6.24 -10.20
N ILE A 242 18.82 -5.85 -9.03
CA ILE A 242 19.64 -5.29 -7.95
C ILE A 242 20.72 -6.30 -7.53
N LYS A 243 20.32 -7.55 -7.26
CA LYS A 243 21.25 -8.61 -6.87
C LYS A 243 22.29 -8.85 -7.96
N ARG A 244 21.89 -8.90 -9.23
CA ARG A 244 22.82 -9.09 -10.36
C ARG A 244 23.82 -7.95 -10.56
N ARG A 245 23.50 -6.70 -10.18
CA ARG A 245 24.46 -5.59 -10.24
C ARG A 245 25.68 -5.82 -9.34
N LYS A 246 25.56 -6.62 -8.27
CA LYS A 246 26.72 -7.00 -7.45
C LYS A 246 27.59 -8.07 -8.12
N PHE A 247 27.04 -8.78 -9.11
CA PHE A 247 27.73 -9.81 -9.90
C PHE A 247 28.16 -9.34 -11.29
N THR A 248 28.04 -8.04 -11.61
CA THR A 248 28.59 -7.55 -12.88
C THR A 248 30.11 -7.72 -12.89
N GLU A 249 30.61 -8.33 -13.96
CA GLU A 249 32.03 -8.45 -14.25
C GLU A 249 32.70 -7.08 -14.05
N GLN A 250 33.69 -7.05 -13.16
CA GLN A 250 34.53 -5.86 -13.03
C GLN A 250 35.27 -5.68 -14.37
N PRO A 251 35.43 -4.44 -14.86
CA PRO A 251 36.25 -4.20 -16.04
C PRO A 251 37.60 -4.89 -15.84
N PHE A 252 38.08 -5.61 -16.85
CA PHE A 252 39.41 -6.25 -16.82
C PHE A 252 40.53 -5.28 -16.40
N PHE A 253 40.31 -3.99 -16.67
CA PHE A 253 41.22 -2.88 -16.38
C PHE A 253 41.07 -2.26 -15.00
N LYS A 254 40.24 -2.81 -14.10
CA LYS A 254 40.08 -2.28 -12.75
C LYS A 254 41.34 -2.61 -11.93
N THR A 255 42.19 -1.61 -11.73
CA THR A 255 43.50 -1.75 -11.07
C THR A 255 43.42 -2.13 -9.60
N SER A 256 42.25 -2.04 -8.96
CA SER A 256 42.08 -2.37 -7.55
C SER A 256 42.45 -3.82 -7.20
N PHE A 257 42.26 -4.77 -8.13
CA PHE A 257 42.72 -6.16 -7.93
C PHE A 257 44.24 -6.25 -8.03
N GLN A 258 44.87 -5.47 -8.91
CA GLN A 258 46.34 -5.38 -9.00
C GLN A 258 46.93 -4.69 -7.77
N GLU A 259 46.30 -3.61 -7.28
CA GLU A 259 46.69 -2.94 -6.04
C GLU A 259 46.55 -3.89 -4.84
N TYR A 260 45.49 -4.70 -4.80
CA TYR A 260 45.32 -5.76 -3.80
C TYR A 260 46.43 -6.82 -3.86
N LEU A 261 46.81 -7.28 -5.05
CA LEU A 261 47.94 -8.22 -5.24
C LEU A 261 49.31 -7.60 -4.92
N ASN A 262 49.51 -6.32 -5.22
CA ASN A 262 50.78 -5.63 -5.03
C ASN A 262 51.01 -5.15 -3.59
N ASN A 263 49.94 -4.86 -2.84
CA ASN A 263 50.02 -4.41 -1.45
C ASN A 263 50.28 -5.56 -0.47
N ASP A 264 50.10 -6.81 -0.90
CA ASP A 264 50.30 -7.98 -0.06
C ASP A 264 51.61 -8.68 -0.47
N ASN A 265 52.68 -8.49 0.31
CA ASN A 265 54.00 -9.08 0.04
C ASN A 265 54.02 -10.62 0.10
N ASN A 266 52.88 -11.26 0.35
CA ASN A 266 52.77 -12.70 0.56
C ASN A 266 51.53 -13.24 -0.17
N SER A 267 51.70 -13.59 -1.46
CA SER A 267 50.65 -14.12 -2.34
C SER A 267 49.94 -15.38 -1.81
N LYS A 268 50.48 -16.02 -0.77
CA LYS A 268 49.91 -17.18 -0.06
C LYS A 268 48.71 -16.85 0.83
N ASN A 269 48.50 -15.58 1.19
CA ASN A 269 47.41 -15.19 2.11
C ASN A 269 46.09 -14.87 1.40
N HIS A 270 46.05 -14.94 0.07
CA HIS A 270 44.83 -14.67 -0.66
C HIS A 270 43.91 -15.90 -0.66
N ILE A 271 42.68 -15.71 -0.19
CA ILE A 271 41.65 -16.76 -0.06
C ILE A 271 41.47 -17.58 -1.35
N PHE A 272 41.56 -16.95 -2.53
CA PHE A 272 41.40 -17.67 -3.80
C PHE A 272 42.60 -18.58 -4.13
N ILE A 273 43.81 -18.26 -3.64
CA ILE A 273 44.99 -19.14 -3.80
C ILE A 273 44.85 -20.36 -2.90
N GLU A 274 44.37 -20.19 -1.67
CA GLU A 274 44.04 -21.30 -0.76
C GLU A 274 42.97 -22.22 -1.37
N GLN A 275 41.93 -21.63 -1.98
CA GLN A 275 40.90 -22.38 -2.69
C GLN A 275 41.47 -23.19 -3.86
N LEU A 276 42.32 -22.58 -4.71
CA LEU A 276 42.96 -23.28 -5.83
C LEU A 276 43.88 -24.42 -5.35
N GLN A 277 44.60 -24.21 -4.26
CA GLN A 277 45.44 -25.25 -3.66
C GLN A 277 44.60 -26.38 -3.06
N SER A 278 43.45 -26.05 -2.44
CA SER A 278 42.54 -27.04 -1.86
C SER A 278 41.93 -27.98 -2.91
N ILE A 279 41.81 -27.53 -4.17
CA ILE A 279 41.33 -28.34 -5.30
C ILE A 279 42.48 -29.00 -6.09
N GLY A 280 43.70 -28.98 -5.55
CA GLY A 280 44.84 -29.77 -6.04
C GLY A 280 45.82 -29.03 -6.95
N HIS A 281 45.70 -27.71 -7.13
CA HIS A 281 46.69 -26.95 -7.89
C HIS A 281 47.94 -26.65 -7.04
N ASN A 282 49.11 -26.84 -7.63
CA ASN A 282 50.36 -26.52 -6.94
C ASN A 282 50.60 -24.99 -6.91
N THR A 283 51.41 -24.56 -5.95
CA THR A 283 51.74 -23.14 -5.72
C THR A 283 52.32 -22.45 -6.96
N ASP A 284 53.10 -23.17 -7.76
CA ASP A 284 53.73 -22.62 -8.96
C ASP A 284 52.72 -22.33 -10.07
N ALA A 285 51.73 -23.20 -10.27
CA ALA A 285 50.64 -22.97 -11.21
C ALA A 285 49.76 -21.78 -10.79
N CYS A 286 49.47 -21.67 -9.49
CA CYS A 286 48.72 -20.54 -8.93
C CYS A 286 49.48 -19.22 -9.11
N ASN A 287 50.78 -19.20 -8.81
CA ASN A 287 51.64 -18.02 -9.02
C ASN A 287 51.79 -17.65 -10.50
N LEU A 288 51.83 -18.64 -11.38
CA LEU A 288 51.90 -18.43 -12.82
C LEU A 288 50.62 -17.78 -13.36
N ALA A 289 49.45 -18.24 -12.91
CA ALA A 289 48.16 -17.65 -13.28
C ALA A 289 48.06 -16.17 -12.87
N LEU A 290 48.61 -15.80 -11.70
CA LEU A 290 48.69 -14.40 -11.26
C LEU A 290 49.54 -13.53 -12.18
N LYS A 291 50.64 -14.08 -12.70
CA LYS A 291 51.57 -13.37 -13.59
C LYS A 291 50.96 -13.06 -14.97
N TYR A 292 50.00 -13.87 -15.42
CA TYR A 292 49.32 -13.69 -16.71
C TYR A 292 48.00 -12.93 -16.61
N CYS A 293 47.63 -12.43 -15.43
CA CYS A 293 46.55 -11.48 -15.31
C CYS A 293 46.97 -10.20 -16.05
N PRO A 294 46.29 -9.80 -17.14
CA PRO A 294 46.81 -8.87 -18.14
C PRO A 294 47.15 -7.51 -17.53
N LEU A 295 48.39 -7.09 -17.77
CA LEU A 295 48.88 -5.75 -17.48
C LEU A 295 48.29 -4.78 -18.50
N PRO A 296 47.84 -3.57 -18.11
CA PRO A 296 47.72 -2.49 -19.07
C PRO A 296 49.12 -2.20 -19.62
N LEU A 297 49.26 -2.24 -20.95
CA LEU A 297 50.40 -1.63 -21.62
C LEU A 297 50.44 -0.16 -21.20
N LYS A 298 51.62 0.28 -20.70
CA LYS A 298 51.89 1.67 -20.32
C LYS A 298 51.61 2.62 -21.48
#